data_AF-A0A2N7HGN0-F1
#
_entry.id   AF-A0A2N7HGN0-F1
#
_cell.length_a   1.000
_cell.length_b   1.000
_cell.length_c   1.000
_cell.angle_alpha   90.00
_cell.angle_beta   90.00
_cell.angle_gamma   90.00
#
_symmetry.space_group_name_H-M   'P 1'
#
loop_
_entity.id
_entity.type
_entity.pdbx_description
1 polymer ?
#
loop_
_entity_poly.entity_id
_entity_poly.type
_entity_poly.pdbx_seq_one_letter_code
_entity_poly.pdbx_strand_id
1 'polypeptide(L)'
;DSTGDKFNIDQMRPMNLYVRVGNTLSNAIQFVPSFAQSASETFARVPTSDCSVISDTTGNLLNNGIKQRSCVEAHGYKIPLLIEDKTQNDGTAKVAHVKKIMQYYLDNFPAEVTKAIYDSKAAMAFFYDDDWANRGAGDYLDENYRFQDLFATETTDTTAGENKPDLANQRDAAFEEIIHFVHDYGVMNLAVQSPSSKWGVMQKELDELNEKAILAGSYFPNGKDSTIVEADLDAESYDQEYLAYSLYAYYDVNYKGYSAQELSSATFTELQKNDPAMVKFMEKYFPTRANLKAKFPGYPNN
;
A
#
# COMPACT_ATOMS: atom_id res chain seq x y z
N ASP A 1 -4.60 -34.65 11.86
CA ASP A 1 -3.33 -33.99 12.22
C ASP A 1 -3.65 -32.71 12.97
N SER A 2 -3.27 -32.66 14.24
CA SER A 2 -3.67 -31.65 15.23
C SER A 2 -2.77 -30.41 15.23
N THR A 3 -2.24 -30.05 14.07
CA THR A 3 -1.43 -28.85 13.84
C THR A 3 -2.14 -28.04 12.77
N GLY A 4 -3.23 -27.37 13.17
CA GLY A 4 -3.74 -26.25 12.39
C GLY A 4 -2.81 -25.06 12.59
N ASP A 5 -2.40 -24.43 11.51
CA ASP A 5 -1.69 -23.15 11.58
C ASP A 5 -2.58 -22.13 12.29
N LYS A 6 -1.99 -21.44 13.26
CA LYS A 6 -2.68 -20.37 13.98
C LYS A 6 -2.50 -19.10 13.16
N PHE A 7 -3.59 -18.57 12.61
CA PHE A 7 -3.61 -17.25 12.01
C PHE A 7 -3.38 -16.20 13.09
N ASN A 8 -2.38 -15.33 12.90
CA ASN A 8 -2.14 -14.22 13.81
C ASN A 8 -3.17 -13.12 13.54
N ILE A 9 -4.29 -13.18 14.27
CA ILE A 9 -5.32 -12.12 14.23
C ILE A 9 -4.88 -10.84 14.96
N ASP A 10 -3.70 -10.82 15.59
CA ASP A 10 -3.28 -9.72 16.47
C ASP A 10 -2.96 -8.44 15.68
N GLN A 11 -2.62 -8.55 14.39
CA GLN A 11 -2.44 -7.38 13.50
C GLN A 11 -3.75 -6.79 12.96
N MET A 12 -4.89 -7.45 13.18
CA MET A 12 -6.24 -6.92 12.93
C MET A 12 -6.47 -6.35 11.51
N ARG A 13 -5.83 -6.93 10.48
CA ARG A 13 -6.05 -6.57 9.06
C ARG A 13 -7.21 -7.41 8.47
N PRO A 14 -7.92 -6.92 7.44
CA PRO A 14 -8.86 -7.74 6.68
C PRO A 14 -8.13 -8.91 6.00
N MET A 15 -8.49 -10.15 6.32
CA MET A 15 -7.81 -11.35 5.81
C MET A 15 -8.62 -12.04 4.73
N ASN A 16 -8.01 -12.42 3.61
CA ASN A 16 -8.62 -13.24 2.56
C ASN A 16 -8.14 -14.69 2.66
N LEU A 17 -9.02 -15.63 3.04
CA LEU A 17 -8.69 -17.06 3.02
C LEU A 17 -9.10 -17.69 1.70
N TYR A 18 -8.12 -18.17 0.96
CA TYR A 18 -8.33 -18.96 -0.26
C TYR A 18 -8.18 -20.45 0.06
N VAL A 19 -9.23 -21.24 -0.13
CA VAL A 19 -9.21 -22.70 0.10
C VAL A 19 -9.05 -23.40 -1.24
N ARG A 20 -7.92 -24.08 -1.46
CA ARG A 20 -7.70 -24.89 -2.66
C ARG A 20 -8.24 -26.31 -2.49
N VAL A 21 -9.15 -26.72 -3.36
CA VAL A 21 -9.65 -28.10 -3.46
C VAL A 21 -9.30 -28.64 -4.84
N GLY A 22 -8.21 -29.41 -4.95
CA GLY A 22 -7.68 -29.87 -6.22
C GLY A 22 -7.08 -28.73 -7.05
N ASN A 23 -7.60 -28.50 -8.27
CA ASN A 23 -7.20 -27.39 -9.13
C ASN A 23 -8.12 -26.16 -9.04
N THR A 24 -9.06 -26.17 -8.10
CA THR A 24 -10.01 -25.09 -7.88
C THR A 24 -9.60 -24.32 -6.63
N LEU A 25 -9.42 -23.01 -6.74
CA LEU A 25 -9.31 -22.12 -5.59
C LEU A 25 -10.72 -21.65 -5.21
N SER A 26 -11.03 -21.52 -3.93
CA SER A 26 -12.31 -20.94 -3.50
C SER A 26 -12.30 -19.44 -3.80
N ASN A 27 -13.49 -18.85 -3.98
CA ASN A 27 -13.65 -17.43 -3.76
C ASN A 27 -13.10 -17.11 -2.35
N ALA A 28 -12.29 -16.06 -2.21
CA ALA A 28 -11.73 -15.65 -0.93
C ALA A 28 -12.84 -15.58 0.14
N ILE A 29 -12.65 -16.28 1.26
CA ILE A 29 -13.43 -16.02 2.47
C ILE A 29 -12.73 -14.86 3.17
N GLN A 30 -13.30 -13.67 3.04
CA GLN A 30 -12.76 -12.51 3.71
C GLN A 30 -13.15 -12.51 5.20
N PHE A 31 -12.18 -12.73 6.07
CA PHE A 31 -12.24 -12.46 7.49
C PHE A 31 -12.00 -10.98 7.72
N VAL A 32 -13.09 -10.24 7.85
CA VAL A 32 -13.03 -8.88 8.33
C VAL A 32 -13.00 -8.95 9.86
N PRO A 33 -11.98 -8.41 10.54
CA PRO A 33 -12.05 -8.20 11.98
C PRO A 33 -13.35 -7.47 12.31
N SER A 34 -14.08 -7.92 13.33
CA SER A 34 -15.39 -7.38 13.71
C SER A 34 -15.39 -5.88 14.11
N PHE A 35 -14.23 -5.23 14.03
CA PHE A 35 -14.01 -3.81 14.29
C PHE A 35 -14.36 -2.87 13.14
N ALA A 36 -14.67 -3.37 11.93
CA ALA A 36 -15.13 -2.50 10.84
C ALA A 36 -16.44 -1.74 11.19
N GLN A 37 -17.13 -2.12 12.29
CA GLN A 37 -18.39 -1.50 12.71
C GLN A 37 -18.48 -1.07 14.19
N SER A 38 -17.43 -1.19 15.02
CA SER A 38 -17.58 -0.83 16.44
C SER A 38 -16.72 0.37 16.83
N ALA A 39 -17.34 1.28 17.57
CA ALA A 39 -16.79 2.50 18.15
C ALA A 39 -15.67 2.24 19.17
N SER A 40 -14.58 1.56 18.78
CA SER A 40 -13.51 1.20 19.70
C SER A 40 -12.56 2.38 19.94
N GLU A 41 -12.38 2.64 21.23
CA GLU A 41 -11.45 3.60 21.85
C GLU A 41 -9.98 3.17 21.72
N THR A 42 -9.67 2.14 20.91
CA THR A 42 -8.36 1.46 20.92
C THR A 42 -7.29 2.19 20.12
N PHE A 43 -7.60 2.66 18.90
CA PHE A 43 -6.64 3.37 18.05
C PHE A 43 -6.82 4.88 18.11
N ALA A 44 -5.69 5.58 18.33
CA ALA A 44 -5.66 7.03 18.42
C ALA A 44 -5.74 7.68 17.03
N ARG A 45 -6.50 8.77 16.92
CA ARG A 45 -6.48 9.62 15.73
C ARG A 45 -5.28 10.54 15.81
N VAL A 46 -4.44 10.56 14.77
CA VAL A 46 -3.36 11.54 14.65
C VAL A 46 -3.97 12.94 14.44
N PRO A 47 -3.72 13.92 15.32
CA PRO A 47 -4.23 15.27 15.12
C PRO A 47 -3.52 15.95 13.94
N THR A 48 -4.30 16.53 13.03
CA THR A 48 -3.81 17.24 11.84
C THR A 48 -4.41 18.66 11.80
N SER A 49 -3.55 19.68 11.80
CA SER A 49 -3.99 21.09 11.82
C SER A 49 -3.68 21.80 10.51
N ASP A 50 -2.43 21.78 10.07
CA ASP A 50 -1.95 22.44 8.86
C ASP A 50 -1.12 21.47 8.00
N CYS A 51 -1.64 21.14 6.82
CA CYS A 51 -0.99 20.22 5.88
C CYS A 51 0.10 20.90 5.06
N SER A 52 0.31 22.21 5.17
CA SER A 52 1.37 22.92 4.45
C SER A 52 2.74 22.82 5.12
N VAL A 53 2.79 22.43 6.40
CA VAL A 53 4.01 22.38 7.20
C VAL A 53 4.32 20.97 7.70
N ILE A 54 5.60 20.74 8.01
CA ILE A 54 6.03 19.61 8.83
C ILE A 54 6.21 20.16 10.25
N SER A 55 5.39 19.69 11.18
CA SER A 55 5.39 20.14 12.58
C SER A 55 5.94 19.06 13.50
N ASP A 56 6.61 19.46 14.58
CA ASP A 56 6.99 18.53 15.62
C ASP A 56 5.74 17.91 16.28
N THR A 57 5.85 16.63 16.63
CA THR A 57 4.85 15.95 17.46
C THR A 57 5.06 16.32 18.93
N THR A 58 4.12 15.90 19.78
CA THR A 58 4.17 16.11 21.22
C THR A 58 3.64 14.89 21.95
N GLY A 59 3.95 14.74 23.24
CA GLY A 59 3.40 13.66 24.07
C GLY A 59 3.93 12.29 23.63
N ASN A 60 3.06 11.29 23.59
CA ASN A 60 3.47 9.90 23.37
C ASN A 60 4.13 9.65 22.00
N LEU A 61 3.72 10.34 20.94
CA LEU A 61 4.39 10.21 19.63
C LEU A 61 5.87 10.63 19.72
N LEU A 62 6.13 11.80 20.31
CA LEU A 62 7.49 12.32 20.46
C LEU A 62 8.33 11.43 21.40
N ASN A 63 7.74 10.96 22.50
CA ASN A 63 8.42 10.11 23.48
C ASN A 63 8.79 8.73 22.92
N ASN A 64 8.07 8.25 21.89
CA ASN A 64 8.31 6.97 21.22
C ASN A 64 8.96 7.14 19.83
N GLY A 65 9.66 8.25 19.59
CA GLY A 65 10.53 8.38 18.42
C GLY A 65 9.87 8.90 17.15
N ILE A 66 8.55 9.11 17.11
CA ILE A 66 7.88 9.79 15.98
C ILE A 66 8.00 11.29 16.17
N LYS A 67 9.04 11.92 15.62
CA LYS A 67 9.39 13.31 15.93
C LYS A 67 8.55 14.33 15.19
N GLN A 68 8.09 14.04 13.97
CA GLN A 68 7.31 15.00 13.19
C GLN A 68 6.04 14.40 12.59
N ARG A 69 5.17 15.30 12.14
CA ARG A 69 3.96 14.97 11.41
C ARG A 69 3.65 16.02 10.36
N SER A 70 2.92 15.61 9.34
CA SER A 70 2.24 16.48 8.38
C SER A 70 0.91 15.83 7.99
N CYS A 71 0.31 16.32 6.91
CA CYS A 71 -0.85 15.68 6.29
C CYS A 71 -0.97 16.04 4.81
N VAL A 72 -1.87 15.34 4.14
CA VAL A 72 -2.36 15.67 2.81
C VAL A 72 -3.85 15.99 2.92
N GLU A 73 -4.29 17.09 2.30
CA GLU A 73 -5.70 17.48 2.29
C GLU A 73 -6.31 17.14 0.93
N ALA A 74 -7.34 16.30 0.92
CA ALA A 74 -8.07 15.91 -0.28
C ALA A 74 -9.56 15.81 0.05
N HIS A 75 -10.41 16.32 -0.85
CA HIS A 75 -11.87 16.29 -0.70
C HIS A 75 -12.40 16.81 0.66
N GLY A 76 -11.68 17.75 1.29
CA GLY A 76 -12.01 18.32 2.60
C GLY A 76 -11.58 17.49 3.82
N TYR A 77 -10.86 16.39 3.62
CA TYR A 77 -10.32 15.52 4.67
C TYR A 77 -8.80 15.64 4.75
N LYS A 78 -8.27 15.64 5.98
CA LYS A 78 -6.83 15.70 6.25
C LYS A 78 -6.32 14.33 6.64
N ILE A 79 -5.58 13.70 5.73
CA ILE A 79 -4.99 12.37 5.90
C ILE A 79 -3.60 12.52 6.52
N PRO A 80 -3.34 11.97 7.71
CA PRO A 80 -2.08 12.16 8.42
C PRO A 80 -0.89 11.46 7.77
N LEU A 81 0.28 12.09 7.88
CA LEU A 81 1.60 11.50 7.62
C LEU A 81 2.46 11.67 8.87
N LEU A 82 2.75 10.58 9.56
CA LEU A 82 3.72 10.50 10.64
C LEU A 82 5.12 10.38 10.05
N ILE A 83 6.09 11.07 10.63
CA ILE A 83 7.48 11.08 10.17
C ILE A 83 8.35 10.79 11.39
N GLU A 84 9.13 9.74 11.32
CA GLU A 84 9.95 9.30 12.43
C GLU A 84 11.04 10.33 12.75
N ASP A 85 11.90 10.66 11.78
CA ASP A 85 12.84 11.77 11.94
C ASP A 85 13.29 12.37 10.60
N LYS A 86 12.71 13.52 10.23
CA LYS A 86 13.06 14.26 9.01
C LYS A 86 14.50 14.78 8.95
N THR A 87 15.25 14.70 10.05
CA THR A 87 16.69 15.06 10.08
C THR A 87 17.60 13.89 9.70
N GLN A 88 17.03 12.69 9.56
CA GLN A 88 17.67 11.46 9.08
C GLN A 88 17.32 11.22 7.61
N ASN A 89 17.23 9.95 7.19
CA ASN A 89 16.92 9.57 5.81
C ASN A 89 15.51 9.97 5.36
N ASP A 90 14.57 10.28 6.26
CA ASP A 90 13.22 10.82 5.98
C ASP A 90 13.26 12.31 5.57
N GLY A 91 14.32 12.76 4.91
CA GLY A 91 14.57 14.17 4.62
C GLY A 91 13.36 14.92 4.04
N THR A 92 13.31 16.24 4.25
CA THR A 92 12.16 17.08 3.84
C THR A 92 11.77 16.92 2.37
N ALA A 93 12.74 16.64 1.49
CA ALA A 93 12.47 16.37 0.08
C ALA A 93 11.72 15.03 -0.14
N LYS A 94 12.09 13.95 0.55
CA LYS A 94 11.35 12.67 0.52
C LYS A 94 9.95 12.83 1.09
N VAL A 95 9.80 13.54 2.21
CA VAL A 95 8.46 13.85 2.76
C VAL A 95 7.60 14.58 1.73
N ALA A 96 8.16 15.55 1.00
CA ALA A 96 7.42 16.25 -0.05
C ALA A 96 7.04 15.33 -1.22
N HIS A 97 7.92 14.40 -1.61
CA HIS A 97 7.67 13.40 -2.64
C HIS A 97 6.55 12.42 -2.23
N VAL A 98 6.63 11.84 -1.04
CA VAL A 98 5.59 10.97 -0.44
C VAL A 98 4.24 11.68 -0.42
N LYS A 99 4.18 12.92 0.08
CA LYS A 99 2.95 13.73 0.08
C LYS A 99 2.40 13.97 -1.32
N LYS A 100 3.25 14.13 -2.33
CA LYS A 100 2.84 14.33 -3.72
C LYS A 100 2.17 13.07 -4.29
N ILE A 101 2.68 11.88 -3.96
CA ILE A 101 2.09 10.59 -4.35
C ILE A 101 0.78 10.33 -3.60
N MET A 102 0.75 10.59 -2.28
CA MET A 102 -0.49 10.55 -1.49
C MET A 102 -1.57 11.44 -2.11
N GLN A 103 -1.25 12.70 -2.40
CA GLN A 103 -2.18 13.63 -3.04
C GLN A 103 -2.64 13.11 -4.40
N TYR A 104 -1.74 12.55 -5.20
CA TYR A 104 -2.08 12.01 -6.51
C TYR A 104 -3.15 10.93 -6.43
N TYR A 105 -2.99 9.92 -5.57
CA TYR A 105 -4.01 8.89 -5.43
C TYR A 105 -5.30 9.46 -4.85
N LEU A 106 -5.22 10.22 -3.75
CA LEU A 106 -6.41 10.78 -3.10
C LEU A 106 -7.24 11.69 -4.02
N ASP A 107 -6.60 12.49 -4.88
CA ASP A 107 -7.29 13.35 -5.86
C ASP A 107 -8.01 12.56 -6.95
N ASN A 108 -7.51 11.36 -7.30
CA ASN A 108 -8.07 10.55 -8.37
C ASN A 108 -9.06 9.49 -7.88
N PHE A 109 -9.11 9.21 -6.59
CA PHE A 109 -10.19 8.43 -6.00
C PHE A 109 -11.38 9.33 -5.60
N PRO A 110 -12.62 8.84 -5.65
CA PRO A 110 -13.81 9.57 -5.19
C PRO A 110 -13.72 9.96 -3.71
N ALA A 111 -14.38 11.06 -3.35
CA ALA A 111 -14.39 11.59 -1.99
C ALA A 111 -14.80 10.58 -0.91
N GLU A 112 -15.65 9.59 -1.22
CA GLU A 112 -16.00 8.55 -0.26
C GLU A 112 -14.81 7.68 0.17
N VAL A 113 -13.81 7.48 -0.69
CA VAL A 113 -12.59 6.71 -0.38
C VAL A 113 -11.74 7.48 0.62
N THR A 114 -11.49 8.77 0.36
CA THR A 114 -10.74 9.62 1.29
C THR A 114 -11.47 9.76 2.63
N LYS A 115 -12.80 9.87 2.61
CA LYS A 115 -13.61 9.86 3.83
C LYS A 115 -13.44 8.54 4.60
N ALA A 116 -13.45 7.39 3.92
CA ALA A 116 -13.27 6.10 4.56
C ALA A 116 -11.89 5.96 5.23
N ILE A 117 -10.82 6.43 4.58
CA ILE A 117 -9.47 6.51 5.16
C ILE A 117 -9.47 7.43 6.40
N TYR A 118 -10.12 8.60 6.30
CA TYR A 118 -10.20 9.53 7.42
C TYR A 118 -10.97 8.94 8.61
N ASP A 119 -12.09 8.26 8.36
CA ASP A 119 -12.94 7.68 9.40
C ASP A 119 -12.29 6.47 10.06
N SER A 120 -11.46 5.72 9.34
CA SER A 120 -10.67 4.60 9.89
C SER A 120 -9.57 5.05 10.85
N LYS A 121 -9.30 6.36 10.94
CA LYS A 121 -8.22 6.98 11.74
C LYS A 121 -6.81 6.58 11.28
N ALA A 122 -6.68 6.03 10.08
CA ALA A 122 -5.40 5.56 9.57
C ALA A 122 -4.44 6.72 9.22
N ALA A 123 -3.15 6.45 9.29
CA ALA A 123 -2.08 7.36 8.92
C ALA A 123 -1.04 6.65 8.02
N MET A 124 -0.34 7.41 7.17
CA MET A 124 0.93 6.92 6.64
C MET A 124 2.01 7.11 7.70
N ALA A 125 2.90 6.15 7.89
CA ALA A 125 4.08 6.26 8.74
C ALA A 125 5.34 6.18 7.89
N PHE A 126 6.15 7.24 7.92
CA PHE A 126 7.38 7.36 7.14
C PHE A 126 8.59 7.29 8.07
N PHE A 127 9.53 6.44 7.69
CA PHE A 127 10.41 5.75 8.60
C PHE A 127 11.85 5.79 8.08
N TYR A 128 12.82 6.31 8.86
CA TYR A 128 14.16 6.64 8.32
C TYR A 128 15.09 5.44 8.13
N ASP A 129 14.59 4.23 8.36
CA ASP A 129 15.24 2.96 8.06
C ASP A 129 16.50 2.69 8.91
N ASP A 130 16.30 2.47 10.22
CA ASP A 130 17.29 1.88 11.14
C ASP A 130 16.93 0.42 11.42
N ASP A 131 17.87 -0.36 11.96
CA ASP A 131 17.67 -1.78 12.29
C ASP A 131 16.37 -2.00 13.08
N TRP A 132 15.45 -2.81 12.52
CA TRP A 132 14.13 -3.09 13.09
C TRP A 132 14.22 -3.56 14.54
N ALA A 133 15.28 -4.29 14.90
CA ALA A 133 15.52 -4.77 16.26
C ALA A 133 15.73 -3.65 17.31
N ASN A 134 16.04 -2.42 16.86
CA ASN A 134 16.28 -1.26 17.72
C ASN A 134 15.14 -0.21 17.64
N ARG A 135 14.04 -0.54 16.96
CA ARG A 135 13.00 0.44 16.61
C ARG A 135 11.84 0.47 17.60
N GLY A 136 11.97 1.28 18.66
CA GLY A 136 10.85 1.53 19.59
C GLY A 136 9.63 2.23 18.98
N ALA A 137 9.79 2.90 17.82
CA ALA A 137 8.71 3.62 17.15
C ALA A 137 7.73 2.69 16.42
N GLY A 138 8.21 1.58 15.85
CA GLY A 138 7.39 0.61 15.13
C GLY A 138 6.40 -0.09 16.06
N ASP A 139 6.93 -0.76 17.08
CA ASP A 139 6.14 -1.44 18.12
C ASP A 139 5.07 -0.52 18.74
N TYR A 140 5.45 0.72 19.07
CA TYR A 140 4.51 1.69 19.61
C TYR A 140 3.38 2.04 18.63
N LEU A 141 3.69 2.22 17.34
CA LEU A 141 2.68 2.48 16.34
C LEU A 141 1.77 1.27 16.11
N ASP A 142 2.32 0.05 16.05
CA ASP A 142 1.55 -1.20 15.91
C ASP A 142 0.51 -1.37 17.03
N GLU A 143 0.88 -1.03 18.26
CA GLU A 143 0.00 -1.13 19.41
C GLU A 143 -1.09 -0.03 19.50
N ASN A 144 -0.85 1.14 18.90
CA ASN A 144 -1.63 2.36 19.21
C ASN A 144 -2.27 3.06 18.00
N TYR A 145 -1.82 2.76 16.78
CA TYR A 145 -2.28 3.43 15.57
C TYR A 145 -2.59 2.44 14.45
N ARG A 146 -3.47 2.86 13.54
CA ARG A 146 -3.65 2.22 12.24
C ARG A 146 -2.74 2.93 11.26
N PHE A 147 -1.85 2.19 10.61
CA PHE A 147 -0.96 2.81 9.64
C PHE A 147 -0.58 1.87 8.51
N GLN A 148 -0.03 2.48 7.47
CA GLN A 148 0.80 1.82 6.46
C GLN A 148 2.21 2.41 6.59
N ASP A 149 3.21 1.55 6.67
CA ASP A 149 4.60 1.92 6.71
C ASP A 149 5.18 2.23 5.32
N LEU A 150 6.23 3.03 5.31
CA LEU A 150 7.08 3.27 4.15
C LEU A 150 8.48 3.58 4.67
N PHE A 151 9.49 2.84 4.23
CA PHE A 151 10.86 3.11 4.63
C PHE A 151 11.54 4.12 3.71
N ALA A 152 12.40 4.96 4.27
CA ALA A 152 13.12 5.99 3.54
C ALA A 152 14.01 5.43 2.44
N THR A 153 14.57 4.24 2.60
CA THR A 153 15.43 3.60 1.60
C THR A 153 14.65 3.03 0.42
N GLU A 154 13.34 2.88 0.55
CA GLU A 154 12.47 2.36 -0.48
C GLU A 154 11.85 3.48 -1.33
N THR A 155 12.11 4.75 -1.02
CA THR A 155 11.62 5.89 -1.81
C THR A 155 12.71 6.90 -2.11
N THR A 156 12.40 7.80 -3.04
CA THR A 156 13.29 8.86 -3.52
C THR A 156 12.90 10.23 -2.97
N ASP A 157 13.79 11.20 -3.17
CA ASP A 157 13.54 12.62 -2.91
C ASP A 157 13.05 13.39 -4.16
N THR A 158 13.15 12.80 -5.35
CA THR A 158 12.75 13.45 -6.61
C THR A 158 12.39 12.46 -7.70
N THR A 159 11.53 12.89 -8.62
CA THR A 159 11.23 12.16 -9.86
C THR A 159 12.05 12.65 -11.05
N ALA A 160 12.93 13.64 -10.87
CA ALA A 160 13.67 14.26 -11.97
C ALA A 160 15.16 14.44 -11.63
N GLY A 161 16.00 14.45 -12.66
CA GLY A 161 17.44 14.69 -12.54
C GLY A 161 18.24 13.44 -12.19
N GLU A 162 19.46 13.64 -11.69
CA GLU A 162 20.45 12.59 -11.38
C GLU A 162 20.07 11.72 -10.15
N ASN A 163 19.07 12.13 -9.38
CA ASN A 163 18.53 11.38 -8.23
C ASN A 163 17.19 10.71 -8.56
N LYS A 164 16.77 10.71 -9.83
CA LYS A 164 15.57 10.01 -10.27
C LYS A 164 15.71 8.49 -10.01
N PRO A 165 14.62 7.77 -9.65
CA PRO A 165 14.56 6.30 -9.56
C PRO A 165 14.78 5.61 -10.90
N ASP A 166 15.98 5.70 -11.44
CA ASP A 166 16.40 5.05 -12.69
C ASP A 166 17.94 4.93 -12.79
N LEU A 167 18.67 5.35 -11.75
CA LEU A 167 20.14 5.47 -11.81
C LEU A 167 20.90 4.52 -10.87
N ALA A 168 20.23 3.86 -9.92
CA ALA A 168 20.91 3.08 -8.88
C ALA A 168 20.23 1.77 -8.42
N ASN A 169 19.40 1.13 -9.26
CA ASN A 169 18.67 -0.12 -8.94
C ASN A 169 17.60 0.00 -7.83
N GLN A 170 17.08 1.20 -7.55
CA GLN A 170 16.10 1.43 -6.48
C GLN A 170 14.69 1.64 -7.05
N ARG A 171 13.74 0.85 -6.55
CA ARG A 171 12.28 1.01 -6.74
C ARG A 171 11.82 2.21 -5.92
N ASP A 172 10.80 2.93 -6.38
CA ASP A 172 10.10 3.96 -5.59
C ASP A 172 8.84 3.34 -4.97
N ALA A 173 9.02 2.66 -3.84
CA ALA A 173 8.00 1.97 -3.05
C ALA A 173 6.89 2.87 -2.54
N ALA A 174 7.09 4.19 -2.53
CA ALA A 174 5.99 5.09 -2.17
C ALA A 174 4.75 4.92 -3.06
N PHE A 175 4.89 4.49 -4.33
CA PHE A 175 3.71 4.22 -5.16
C PHE A 175 2.90 2.99 -4.71
N GLU A 176 3.58 1.98 -4.16
CA GLU A 176 3.03 0.73 -3.62
C GLU A 176 2.46 0.94 -2.23
N GLU A 177 3.27 1.43 -1.30
CA GLU A 177 2.81 1.62 0.08
C GLU A 177 1.62 2.57 0.15
N ILE A 178 1.64 3.64 -0.65
CA ILE A 178 0.50 4.57 -0.66
C ILE A 178 -0.73 3.93 -1.33
N ILE A 179 -0.56 3.03 -2.31
CA ILE A 179 -1.73 2.34 -2.88
C ILE A 179 -2.29 1.29 -1.93
N HIS A 180 -1.44 0.54 -1.20
CA HIS A 180 -1.85 -0.33 -0.10
C HIS A 180 -2.67 0.46 0.92
N PHE A 181 -2.17 1.62 1.35
CA PHE A 181 -2.88 2.49 2.29
C PHE A 181 -4.25 2.96 1.78
N VAL A 182 -4.34 3.42 0.52
CA VAL A 182 -5.60 3.88 -0.08
C VAL A 182 -6.58 2.72 -0.28
N HIS A 183 -6.06 1.56 -0.67
CA HIS A 183 -6.80 0.34 -0.84
C HIS A 183 -7.41 -0.12 0.48
N ASP A 184 -6.59 -0.34 1.50
CA ASP A 184 -6.98 -1.00 2.75
C ASP A 184 -7.90 -0.15 3.61
N TYR A 185 -7.51 1.11 3.80
CA TYR A 185 -8.25 2.01 4.67
C TYR A 185 -9.41 2.73 3.95
N GLY A 186 -9.40 2.72 2.62
CA GLY A 186 -10.39 3.36 1.77
C GLY A 186 -11.29 2.36 1.03
N VAL A 187 -10.77 1.76 -0.04
CA VAL A 187 -11.53 0.87 -0.94
C VAL A 187 -12.07 -0.35 -0.23
N MET A 188 -11.20 -1.10 0.46
CA MET A 188 -11.54 -2.31 1.18
C MET A 188 -12.53 -2.03 2.31
N ASN A 189 -12.31 -0.94 3.07
CA ASN A 189 -13.24 -0.51 4.11
C ASN A 189 -14.66 -0.28 3.54
N LEU A 190 -14.79 0.34 2.37
CA LEU A 190 -16.08 0.52 1.70
C LEU A 190 -16.66 -0.79 1.12
N ALA A 191 -15.80 -1.65 0.57
CA ALA A 191 -16.18 -2.95 0.03
C ALA A 191 -16.80 -3.85 1.12
N VAL A 192 -16.16 -3.90 2.29
CA VAL A 192 -16.61 -4.63 3.48
C VAL A 192 -17.96 -4.12 4.00
N GLN A 193 -18.15 -2.80 4.06
CA GLN A 193 -19.40 -2.22 4.53
C GLN A 193 -20.58 -2.52 3.61
N SER A 194 -20.33 -2.67 2.31
CA SER A 194 -21.36 -3.00 1.32
C SER A 194 -20.78 -3.84 0.18
N PRO A 195 -20.86 -5.18 0.26
CA PRO A 195 -20.32 -6.08 -0.76
C PRO A 195 -20.93 -5.92 -2.16
N SER A 196 -22.14 -5.34 -2.26
CA SER A 196 -22.79 -5.02 -3.53
C SER A 196 -22.47 -3.63 -4.07
N SER A 197 -21.68 -2.83 -3.34
CA SER A 197 -21.21 -1.53 -3.80
C SER A 197 -20.23 -1.68 -4.97
N LYS A 198 -19.96 -0.58 -5.68
CA LYS A 198 -18.92 -0.57 -6.72
C LYS A 198 -17.53 -1.00 -6.20
N TRP A 199 -17.26 -0.79 -4.91
CA TRP A 199 -15.99 -1.16 -4.27
C TRP A 199 -15.95 -2.65 -3.93
N GLY A 200 -17.07 -3.23 -3.49
CA GLY A 200 -17.19 -4.68 -3.35
C GLY A 200 -17.08 -5.41 -4.70
N VAL A 201 -17.63 -4.83 -5.77
CA VAL A 201 -17.46 -5.34 -7.14
C VAL A 201 -16.00 -5.22 -7.60
N MET A 202 -15.35 -4.09 -7.34
CA MET A 202 -13.93 -3.89 -7.67
C MET A 202 -13.04 -4.91 -6.94
N GLN A 203 -13.22 -5.09 -5.63
CA GLN A 203 -12.44 -6.05 -4.85
C GLN A 203 -12.62 -7.47 -5.39
N LYS A 204 -13.87 -7.88 -5.64
CA LYS A 204 -14.13 -9.20 -6.20
C LYS A 204 -13.45 -9.40 -7.57
N GLU A 205 -13.45 -8.37 -8.41
CA GLU A 205 -12.76 -8.41 -9.71
C GLU A 205 -11.24 -8.58 -9.52
N LEU A 206 -10.65 -7.91 -8.54
CA LEU A 206 -9.24 -8.08 -8.17
C LEU A 206 -8.94 -9.49 -7.64
N ASP A 207 -9.77 -10.04 -6.75
CA ASP A 207 -9.63 -11.40 -6.21
C ASP A 207 -9.63 -12.45 -7.35
N GLU A 208 -10.56 -12.32 -8.30
CA GLU A 208 -10.67 -13.20 -9.46
C GLU A 208 -9.49 -13.07 -10.44
N LEU A 209 -8.85 -11.90 -10.51
CA LEU A 209 -7.64 -11.68 -11.31
C LEU A 209 -6.42 -12.28 -10.63
N ASN A 210 -6.27 -12.02 -9.33
CA ASN A 210 -5.20 -12.59 -8.50
C ASN A 210 -5.22 -14.13 -8.56
N GLU A 211 -6.39 -14.77 -8.35
CA GLU A 211 -6.53 -16.22 -8.47
C GLU A 211 -6.06 -16.73 -9.84
N LYS A 212 -6.51 -16.09 -10.93
CA LYS A 212 -6.12 -16.49 -12.29
C LYS A 212 -4.62 -16.32 -12.52
N ALA A 213 -4.02 -15.26 -11.99
CA ALA A 213 -2.60 -15.02 -12.14
C ALA A 213 -1.76 -16.06 -11.37
N ILE A 214 -2.16 -16.45 -10.17
CA ILE A 214 -1.55 -17.53 -9.40
C ILE A 214 -1.67 -18.87 -10.17
N LEU A 215 -2.87 -19.21 -10.65
CA LEU A 215 -3.11 -20.45 -11.40
C LEU A 215 -2.35 -20.51 -12.72
N ALA A 216 -2.16 -19.37 -13.38
CA ALA A 216 -1.37 -19.26 -14.61
C ALA A 216 0.15 -19.26 -14.36
N GLY A 217 0.59 -19.13 -13.10
CA GLY A 217 2.00 -18.94 -12.76
C GLY A 217 2.56 -17.62 -13.27
N SER A 218 1.70 -16.60 -13.45
CA SER A 218 2.12 -15.25 -13.80
C SER A 218 2.36 -14.38 -12.55
N TYR A 219 1.79 -14.79 -11.40
CA TYR A 219 2.01 -14.22 -10.07
C TYR A 219 2.40 -15.31 -9.06
N PHE A 220 3.39 -15.01 -8.22
CA PHE A 220 3.99 -15.87 -7.22
C PHE A 220 4.01 -15.11 -5.90
N PRO A 221 2.98 -15.26 -5.04
CA PRO A 221 2.88 -14.47 -3.83
C PRO A 221 4.13 -14.55 -2.93
N ASN A 222 4.66 -15.75 -2.68
CA ASN A 222 5.88 -15.93 -1.88
C ASN A 222 7.15 -16.02 -2.75
N GLY A 223 7.15 -15.35 -3.90
CA GLY A 223 8.21 -15.46 -4.89
C GLY A 223 8.28 -16.82 -5.59
N LYS A 224 9.23 -16.96 -6.51
CA LYS A 224 9.42 -18.17 -7.35
C LYS A 224 10.04 -19.35 -6.60
N ASP A 225 10.63 -19.12 -5.43
CA ASP A 225 11.28 -20.17 -4.67
C ASP A 225 10.26 -20.94 -3.83
N SER A 226 9.85 -22.10 -4.37
CA SER A 226 8.92 -23.02 -3.70
C SER A 226 9.45 -23.64 -2.39
N THR A 227 10.70 -23.35 -2.00
CA THR A 227 11.31 -23.82 -0.75
C THR A 227 11.19 -22.83 0.40
N ILE A 228 10.67 -21.62 0.15
CA ILE A 228 10.28 -20.67 1.19
C ILE A 228 9.12 -21.29 1.98
N VAL A 229 9.42 -21.77 3.20
CA VAL A 229 8.47 -22.45 4.11
C VAL A 229 7.69 -21.45 4.96
N GLU A 230 8.28 -20.28 5.22
CA GLU A 230 7.62 -19.15 5.86
C GLU A 230 7.12 -18.23 4.75
N ALA A 231 5.81 -18.17 4.56
CA ALA A 231 5.23 -17.18 3.69
C ALA A 231 5.48 -15.80 4.32
N ASP A 232 6.47 -15.05 3.83
CA ASP A 232 6.70 -13.66 4.28
C ASP A 232 5.48 -12.77 3.98
N LEU A 233 4.65 -13.18 3.02
CA LEU A 233 3.32 -12.63 2.83
C LEU A 233 2.28 -13.54 3.50
N ASP A 234 1.57 -12.99 4.47
CA ASP A 234 0.32 -13.60 4.90
C ASP A 234 -0.64 -13.69 3.68
N ALA A 235 -1.43 -14.77 3.59
CA ALA A 235 -2.33 -15.00 2.46
C ALA A 235 -3.34 -13.84 2.21
N GLU A 236 -3.51 -12.98 3.21
CA GLU A 236 -4.27 -11.72 3.17
C GLU A 236 -3.66 -10.62 2.30
N SER A 237 -2.35 -10.66 2.08
CA SER A 237 -1.64 -9.64 1.28
C SER A 237 -1.60 -10.01 -0.21
N TYR A 238 -2.03 -11.22 -0.60
CA TYR A 238 -1.78 -11.71 -1.96
C TYR A 238 -2.42 -10.85 -3.04
N ASP A 239 -3.68 -10.43 -2.87
CA ASP A 239 -4.38 -9.57 -3.83
C ASP A 239 -3.88 -8.12 -3.79
N GLN A 240 -3.51 -7.62 -2.61
CA GLN A 240 -2.93 -6.28 -2.45
C GLN A 240 -1.57 -6.18 -3.13
N GLU A 241 -0.71 -7.16 -2.89
CA GLU A 241 0.62 -7.24 -3.48
C GLU A 241 0.53 -7.46 -4.99
N TYR A 242 -0.39 -8.32 -5.45
CA TYR A 242 -0.68 -8.46 -6.89
C TYR A 242 -1.12 -7.13 -7.51
N LEU A 243 -1.96 -6.36 -6.82
CA LEU A 243 -2.35 -5.01 -7.23
C LEU A 243 -1.14 -4.09 -7.34
N ALA A 244 -0.29 -4.03 -6.31
CA ALA A 244 0.90 -3.19 -6.27
C ALA A 244 1.91 -3.53 -7.38
N TYR A 245 2.28 -4.81 -7.54
CA TYR A 245 3.18 -5.25 -8.61
C TYR A 245 2.63 -4.95 -10.00
N SER A 246 1.33 -5.18 -10.20
CA SER A 246 0.67 -4.87 -11.45
C SER A 246 0.61 -3.37 -11.72
N LEU A 247 0.48 -2.55 -10.68
CA LEU A 247 0.49 -1.09 -10.78
C LEU A 247 1.86 -0.58 -11.25
N TYR A 248 2.96 -1.13 -10.71
CA TYR A 248 4.30 -0.79 -11.18
C TYR A 248 4.48 -1.06 -12.67
N ALA A 249 4.07 -2.25 -13.11
CA ALA A 249 4.13 -2.61 -14.51
C ALA A 249 3.21 -1.71 -15.35
N TYR A 250 1.97 -1.48 -14.91
CA TYR A 250 1.00 -0.66 -15.63
C TYR A 250 1.51 0.78 -15.86
N TYR A 251 2.12 1.38 -14.84
CA TYR A 251 2.65 2.74 -14.91
C TYR A 251 4.10 2.82 -15.39
N ASP A 252 4.78 1.69 -15.63
CA ASP A 252 6.22 1.61 -15.93
C ASP A 252 7.08 2.40 -14.92
N VAL A 253 6.79 2.20 -13.62
CA VAL A 253 7.50 2.83 -12.49
C VAL A 253 8.71 2.02 -12.05
N ASN A 254 8.78 0.74 -12.41
CA ASN A 254 9.97 -0.09 -12.21
C ASN A 254 11.20 0.52 -12.90
N TYR A 255 12.38 0.36 -12.30
CA TYR A 255 13.63 0.77 -12.94
C TYR A 255 13.96 -0.14 -14.14
N LYS A 256 14.75 0.36 -15.08
CA LYS A 256 15.13 -0.41 -16.28
C LYS A 256 15.93 -1.67 -15.91
N GLY A 257 15.46 -2.83 -16.36
CA GLY A 257 16.08 -4.12 -16.07
C GLY A 257 15.60 -4.77 -14.77
N TYR A 258 14.62 -4.16 -14.09
CA TYR A 258 13.91 -4.81 -13.01
C TYR A 258 13.27 -6.11 -13.48
N SER A 259 13.40 -7.15 -12.67
CA SER A 259 12.74 -8.43 -12.84
C SER A 259 12.15 -8.82 -11.49
N ALA A 260 10.84 -8.66 -11.34
CA ALA A 260 10.15 -9.10 -10.13
C ALA A 260 10.29 -10.63 -9.96
N GLN A 261 10.41 -11.07 -8.71
CA GLN A 261 10.32 -12.49 -8.39
C GLN A 261 8.86 -12.93 -8.31
N GLU A 262 7.98 -11.99 -7.98
CA GLU A 262 6.58 -12.16 -7.64
C GLU A 262 5.70 -12.05 -8.88
N LEU A 263 5.93 -11.06 -9.77
CA LEU A 263 5.14 -10.88 -10.99
C LEU A 263 5.97 -11.11 -12.25
N SER A 264 5.41 -11.86 -13.20
CA SER A 264 6.04 -12.13 -14.51
C SER A 264 6.11 -10.92 -15.45
N SER A 265 5.62 -9.75 -15.03
CA SER A 265 5.55 -8.52 -15.83
C SER A 265 6.18 -7.37 -15.06
N ALA A 266 7.24 -6.78 -15.63
CA ALA A 266 7.92 -5.60 -15.06
C ALA A 266 7.54 -4.30 -15.79
N THR A 267 7.03 -4.41 -17.02
CA THR A 267 6.66 -3.28 -17.87
C THR A 267 5.20 -3.34 -18.30
N PHE A 268 4.66 -2.21 -18.79
CA PHE A 268 3.29 -2.14 -19.30
C PHE A 268 3.09 -3.07 -20.49
N THR A 269 4.11 -3.18 -21.37
CA THR A 269 4.07 -4.08 -22.54
C THR A 269 3.98 -5.54 -22.10
N GLU A 270 4.73 -5.93 -21.07
CA GLU A 270 4.66 -7.29 -20.53
C GLU A 270 3.32 -7.54 -19.85
N LEU A 271 2.81 -6.60 -19.04
CA LEU A 271 1.52 -6.74 -18.38
C LEU A 271 0.39 -6.84 -19.42
N GLN A 272 0.41 -6.02 -20.47
CA GLN A 272 -0.58 -6.10 -21.55
C GLN A 272 -0.55 -7.43 -22.29
N LYS A 273 0.62 -8.07 -22.39
CA LYS A 273 0.77 -9.37 -23.04
C LYS A 273 0.36 -10.53 -22.13
N ASN A 274 0.83 -10.51 -20.88
CA ASN A 274 0.73 -11.62 -19.94
C ASN A 274 -0.58 -11.59 -19.15
N ASP A 275 -1.13 -10.39 -18.89
CA ASP A 275 -2.35 -10.18 -18.13
C ASP A 275 -3.20 -8.98 -18.67
N PRO A 276 -3.77 -9.12 -19.88
CA PRO A 276 -4.59 -8.06 -20.48
C PRO A 276 -5.87 -7.76 -19.69
N ALA A 277 -6.31 -8.66 -18.79
CA ALA A 277 -7.46 -8.43 -17.94
C ALA A 277 -7.11 -7.46 -16.80
N MET A 278 -5.92 -7.59 -16.21
CA MET A 278 -5.42 -6.64 -15.22
C MET A 278 -5.21 -5.23 -15.81
N VAL A 279 -4.80 -5.11 -17.07
CA VAL A 279 -4.74 -3.79 -17.74
C VAL A 279 -6.13 -3.14 -17.82
N LYS A 280 -7.17 -3.90 -18.16
CA LYS A 280 -8.56 -3.36 -18.19
C LYS A 280 -9.05 -2.98 -16.80
N PHE A 281 -8.69 -3.74 -15.78
CA PHE A 281 -8.99 -3.43 -14.39
C PHE A 281 -8.34 -2.09 -13.98
N MET A 282 -7.05 -1.91 -14.30
CA MET A 282 -6.31 -0.67 -14.06
C MET A 282 -6.95 0.52 -14.78
N GLU A 283 -7.26 0.38 -16.07
CA GLU A 283 -7.92 1.44 -16.86
C GLU A 283 -9.32 1.82 -16.35
N LYS A 284 -9.99 0.88 -15.67
CA LYS A 284 -11.35 1.07 -15.14
C LYS A 284 -11.37 1.76 -13.78
N TYR A 285 -10.43 1.45 -12.89
CA TYR A 285 -10.49 1.87 -11.49
C TYR A 285 -9.38 2.82 -11.04
N PHE A 286 -8.28 2.91 -11.79
CA PHE A 286 -7.11 3.69 -11.40
C PHE A 286 -6.87 4.86 -12.38
N PRO A 287 -6.12 5.88 -11.96
CA PRO A 287 -5.70 6.95 -12.87
C PRO A 287 -5.06 6.40 -14.16
N THR A 288 -5.19 7.14 -15.26
CA THR A 288 -4.53 6.70 -16.50
C THR A 288 -3.02 6.91 -16.43
N ARG A 289 -2.26 6.17 -17.24
CA ARG A 289 -0.81 6.40 -17.43
C ARG A 289 -0.49 7.85 -17.85
N ALA A 290 -1.41 8.50 -18.56
CA ALA A 290 -1.27 9.91 -18.92
C ALA A 290 -1.43 10.84 -17.71
N ASN A 291 -2.36 10.54 -16.79
CA ASN A 291 -2.51 11.28 -15.52
C ASN A 291 -1.23 11.19 -14.69
N LEU A 292 -0.64 9.98 -14.59
CA LEU A 292 0.62 9.78 -13.87
C LEU A 292 1.74 10.61 -14.49
N LYS A 293 1.97 10.47 -15.80
CA LYS A 293 3.04 11.18 -16.51
C LYS A 293 2.88 12.70 -16.42
N ALA A 294 1.65 13.21 -16.42
CA ALA A 294 1.40 14.63 -16.23
C ALA A 294 1.79 15.12 -14.81
N LYS A 295 1.57 14.30 -13.78
CA LYS A 295 1.88 14.66 -12.38
C LYS A 295 3.36 14.41 -12.04
N PHE A 296 3.92 13.33 -12.58
CA PHE A 296 5.28 12.86 -12.37
C PHE A 296 5.95 12.69 -13.74
N PRO A 297 6.45 13.77 -14.36
CA PRO A 297 7.09 13.70 -15.68
C PRO A 297 8.38 12.86 -15.67
N GLY A 298 8.90 12.57 -14.48
CA GLY A 298 9.92 11.57 -14.25
C GLY A 298 9.52 10.15 -14.62
N TYR A 299 8.23 9.81 -14.51
CA TYR A 299 7.71 8.50 -14.85
C TYR A 299 6.93 8.54 -16.17
N PRO A 300 6.99 7.48 -16.99
CA PRO A 300 7.68 6.21 -16.73
C PRO A 300 9.21 6.27 -16.86
N ASN A 301 9.90 5.26 -16.34
CA ASN A 301 11.36 5.07 -16.43
C ASN A 301 11.86 4.59 -17.82
N ASN A 302 11.00 4.64 -18.83
CA ASN A 302 11.27 4.14 -20.18
C ASN A 302 11.05 5.22 -21.24
#